data_AF-A0A8X7XBT6-F1
#
_entry.id   AF-A0A8X7XBT6-F1
#
_cell.length_a   1.000
_cell.length_b   1.000
_cell.length_c   1.000
_cell.angle_alpha   90.00
_cell.angle_beta   90.00
_cell.angle_gamma   90.00
#
_symmetry.space_group_name_H-M   'P 1'
#
loop_
_entity.id
_entity.type
_entity.pdbx_description
1 polymer ?
#
loop_
_entity_poly.entity_id
_entity_poly.type
_entity_poly.pdbx_seq_one_letter_code
_entity_poly.pdbx_strand_id
1 'polypeptide(L)'
;MDNQAQGAGGEDPSKNYRRKANEDEIKNKPKLRDRITSFRKSGAKREKPVIQHPIDSQPTGSELPLVQPFFDERSMNLSEKEIVDLFEKMMEDMNLNEERKAPLREKELSTKHEMVVQYISATAKSITGSKVTGGLRNTKHECTLSSQEYVHELRSGITDEKLLNCLESLRVSLTSNPVSWVNNFGHEGLGLLLDILERLLDKKQQEPIDKRNQHKLIQCLKAFMNNKYGLQRILGDERSLQLLARAIDPKQTNMMTEIVKILSAICIVGEENILEKILAAMTIAAEHNNKERFSPIVEGLENHEAPQLQGACMQLINALVTSPDDLDFRIHLRNEFLRCGLKKILPELQETEELDIQLKVFNEHKDDDLIELSHRLDDIRTEMEYPFLIIPDIFFVYW
;
A
#
# COMPACT_ATOMS: atom_id res chain seq x y z
N MET A 1 57.93 -51.49 -31.60
CA MET A 1 58.68 -50.47 -30.84
C MET A 1 58.60 -49.22 -31.67
N ASP A 2 57.77 -48.26 -31.25
CA ASP A 2 58.13 -46.84 -31.15
C ASP A 2 56.94 -46.03 -30.59
N ASN A 3 57.15 -45.66 -29.33
CA ASN A 3 56.52 -44.70 -28.41
C ASN A 3 55.05 -44.24 -28.54
N GLN A 4 54.26 -44.67 -27.54
CA GLN A 4 53.17 -43.90 -26.94
C GLN A 4 53.77 -42.75 -26.10
N ALA A 5 53.31 -41.52 -26.32
CA ALA A 5 53.52 -40.38 -25.44
C ALA A 5 52.17 -39.88 -24.91
N GLN A 6 52.13 -39.65 -23.61
CA GLN A 6 51.02 -39.08 -22.85
C GLN A 6 50.68 -37.66 -23.35
N GLY A 7 49.39 -37.39 -23.55
CA GLY A 7 48.86 -36.04 -23.76
C GLY A 7 47.88 -35.70 -22.64
N ALA A 8 48.33 -34.87 -21.71
CA ALA A 8 47.50 -34.23 -20.70
C ALA A 8 46.66 -33.13 -21.36
N GLY A 9 45.33 -33.24 -21.27
CA GLY A 9 44.40 -32.15 -21.58
C GLY A 9 44.06 -31.39 -20.32
N GLY A 10 44.73 -30.25 -20.10
CA GLY A 10 44.40 -29.33 -19.02
C GLY A 10 43.06 -28.66 -19.24
N GLU A 11 42.15 -28.77 -18.27
CA GLU A 11 40.98 -27.91 -18.17
C GLU A 11 41.44 -26.48 -17.85
N ASP A 12 41.06 -25.54 -18.70
CA ASP A 12 41.32 -24.11 -18.52
C ASP A 12 40.58 -23.59 -17.27
N PRO A 13 41.28 -23.17 -16.20
CA PRO A 13 40.66 -22.71 -14.96
C PRO A 13 39.75 -21.50 -15.19
N SER A 14 39.95 -20.76 -16.28
CA SER A 14 39.26 -19.51 -16.61
C SER A 14 37.75 -19.69 -16.88
N LYS A 15 37.30 -20.89 -17.30
CA LYS A 15 35.87 -21.18 -17.52
C LYS A 15 35.11 -21.38 -16.21
N ASN A 16 35.75 -21.96 -15.20
CA ASN A 16 35.13 -22.13 -13.87
C ASN A 16 35.09 -20.81 -13.09
N TYR A 17 36.08 -19.92 -13.27
CA TYR A 17 36.02 -18.58 -12.66
C TYR A 17 34.92 -17.70 -13.27
N ARG A 18 34.65 -17.79 -14.58
CA ARG A 18 33.53 -17.05 -15.21
C ARG A 18 32.14 -17.55 -14.80
N ARG A 19 31.95 -18.87 -14.66
CA ARG A 19 30.67 -19.43 -14.18
C ARG A 19 30.41 -19.08 -12.71
N LYS A 20 31.45 -19.11 -11.87
CA LYS A 20 31.33 -18.74 -10.44
C LYS A 20 31.13 -17.23 -10.24
N ALA A 21 31.80 -16.40 -11.05
CA ALA A 21 31.60 -14.95 -11.04
C ALA A 21 30.16 -14.56 -11.44
N ASN A 22 29.56 -15.21 -12.43
CA ASN A 22 28.17 -14.95 -12.82
C ASN A 22 27.15 -15.41 -11.75
N GLU A 23 27.40 -16.53 -11.04
CA GLU A 23 26.52 -16.96 -9.93
C GLU A 23 26.60 -16.05 -8.70
N ASP A 24 27.78 -15.49 -8.41
CA ASP A 24 27.99 -14.55 -7.29
C ASP A 24 27.48 -13.13 -7.62
N GLU A 25 27.43 -12.74 -8.90
CA GLU A 25 26.86 -11.45 -9.36
C GLU A 25 25.32 -11.45 -9.38
N ILE A 26 24.69 -12.62 -9.64
CA ILE A 26 23.23 -12.79 -9.59
C ILE A 26 22.71 -12.82 -8.14
N LYS A 27 23.52 -13.26 -7.16
CA LYS A 27 23.15 -13.28 -5.73
C LYS A 27 23.29 -11.93 -5.01
N ASN A 28 24.05 -10.99 -5.56
CA ASN A 28 24.35 -9.71 -4.91
C ASN A 28 23.65 -8.48 -5.52
N LYS A 29 22.68 -8.66 -6.42
CA LYS A 29 21.78 -7.56 -6.80
C LYS A 29 20.84 -7.25 -5.62
N PRO A 30 20.83 -6.02 -5.07
CA PRO A 30 19.93 -5.67 -3.99
C PRO A 30 18.48 -5.83 -4.45
N LYS A 31 17.70 -6.63 -3.72
CA LYS A 31 16.26 -6.77 -3.93
C LYS A 31 15.62 -5.38 -3.88
N LEU A 32 14.72 -5.09 -4.81
CA LEU A 32 14.01 -3.81 -5.01
C LEU A 32 13.48 -3.16 -3.72
N ARG A 33 13.21 -3.96 -2.68
CA ARG A 33 12.81 -3.55 -1.33
C ARG A 33 13.76 -2.54 -0.67
N ASP A 34 15.06 -2.60 -0.97
CA ASP A 34 16.08 -1.79 -0.27
C ASP A 34 16.41 -0.45 -0.96
N ARG A 35 16.08 -0.28 -2.25
CA ARG A 35 16.38 0.97 -2.99
C ARG A 35 15.28 2.04 -2.88
N ILE A 36 14.04 1.65 -2.58
CA ILE A 36 12.90 2.58 -2.50
C ILE A 36 12.86 3.36 -1.17
N THR A 37 13.54 2.89 -0.12
CA THR A 37 13.52 3.50 1.22
C THR A 37 14.69 4.48 1.50
N SER A 38 15.66 4.62 0.59
CA SER A 38 16.94 5.29 0.88
C SER A 38 17.06 6.78 0.47
N PHE A 39 16.02 7.45 -0.03
CA PHE A 39 16.15 8.84 -0.54
C PHE A 39 15.21 9.86 0.12
N ARG A 40 15.05 9.81 1.45
CA ARG A 40 14.50 10.92 2.23
C ARG A 40 15.41 11.28 3.40
N LYS A 41 16.36 12.19 3.19
CA LYS A 41 16.89 13.09 4.22
C LYS A 41 17.82 14.15 3.63
N SER A 42 17.33 15.39 3.55
CA SER A 42 18.07 16.60 3.94
C SER A 42 17.19 17.84 3.74
N GLY A 43 16.55 18.31 4.80
CA GLY A 43 15.81 19.57 4.84
C GLY A 43 15.97 20.21 6.22
N ALA A 44 16.68 21.33 6.26
CA ALA A 44 17.24 21.98 7.43
C ALA A 44 16.20 22.55 8.42
N LYS A 45 16.57 22.51 9.71
CA LYS A 45 15.89 23.17 10.83
C LYS A 45 15.81 24.68 10.61
N ARG A 46 14.62 25.27 10.75
CA ARG A 46 14.42 26.69 11.06
C ARG A 46 13.54 26.82 12.30
N GLU A 47 14.14 27.29 13.38
CA GLU A 47 13.46 27.71 14.61
C GLU A 47 12.51 28.89 14.33
N LYS A 48 11.41 28.95 15.09
CA LYS A 48 10.56 30.13 15.22
C LYS A 48 10.38 30.49 16.70
N PRO A 49 10.16 31.77 17.01
CA PRO A 49 10.63 32.40 18.25
C PRO A 49 9.63 32.28 19.40
N VAL A 50 10.18 32.30 20.61
CA VAL A 50 9.47 32.47 21.88
C VAL A 50 8.90 33.88 21.95
N ILE A 51 7.59 33.99 22.17
CA ILE A 51 6.94 35.27 22.50
C ILE A 51 6.46 35.16 23.96
N GLN A 52 7.15 35.90 24.84
CA GLN A 52 6.72 36.21 26.21
C GLN A 52 5.79 37.43 26.18
N HIS A 53 4.71 37.42 26.95
CA HIS A 53 3.96 38.62 27.36
C HIS A 53 3.10 38.31 28.63
N PRO A 54 2.71 39.34 29.42
CA PRO A 54 3.11 39.48 30.82
C PRO A 54 2.03 39.12 31.86
N ILE A 55 2.52 39.03 33.10
CA ILE A 55 1.80 38.96 34.38
C ILE A 55 0.86 40.16 34.53
N ASP A 56 -0.44 39.96 34.80
CA ASP A 56 -1.13 40.71 35.86
C ASP A 56 -2.50 40.13 36.32
N SER A 57 -2.68 40.26 37.64
CA SER A 57 -3.91 40.38 38.48
C SER A 57 -5.08 39.38 38.45
N GLN A 58 -5.35 38.76 39.62
CA GLN A 58 -6.60 38.08 39.99
C GLN A 58 -7.82 39.02 40.00
N PRO A 59 -9.04 38.46 39.84
CA PRO A 59 -10.01 38.60 40.93
C PRO A 59 -10.75 37.31 41.31
N THR A 60 -10.93 37.21 42.63
CA THR A 60 -11.88 36.48 43.48
C THR A 60 -13.09 35.74 42.86
N GLY A 61 -13.23 34.47 43.24
CA GLY A 61 -14.42 33.97 43.95
C GLY A 61 -15.67 33.66 43.13
N SER A 62 -15.71 32.47 42.52
CA SER A 62 -16.94 31.68 42.35
C SER A 62 -16.56 30.21 42.13
N GLU A 63 -16.91 29.36 43.11
CA GLU A 63 -16.71 27.91 43.02
C GLU A 63 -17.53 27.33 41.86
N LEU A 64 -16.84 26.93 40.79
CA LEU A 64 -17.36 26.02 39.79
C LEU A 64 -17.03 24.58 40.24
N PRO A 65 -17.93 23.59 40.05
CA PRO A 65 -17.64 22.23 40.45
C PRO A 65 -16.44 21.72 39.66
N LEU A 66 -15.40 21.30 40.37
CA LEU A 66 -14.27 20.61 39.79
C LEU A 66 -14.82 19.36 39.09
N VAL A 67 -14.80 19.33 37.76
CA VAL A 67 -15.06 18.11 37.01
C VAL A 67 -13.89 17.17 37.32
N GLN A 68 -14.06 16.32 38.32
CA GLN A 68 -13.15 15.20 38.53
C GLN A 68 -13.27 14.30 37.30
N PRO A 69 -12.18 14.03 36.57
CA PRO A 69 -12.17 12.94 35.63
C PRO A 69 -12.49 11.69 36.43
N PHE A 70 -13.43 10.88 35.95
CA PHE A 70 -13.67 9.54 36.45
C PHE A 70 -12.37 8.75 36.22
N PHE A 71 -11.45 8.82 37.18
CA PHE A 71 -10.21 8.06 37.19
C PHE A 71 -10.53 6.70 37.81
N ASP A 72 -10.52 5.67 36.99
CA ASP A 72 -10.71 4.30 37.43
C ASP A 72 -9.50 3.90 38.29
N GLU A 73 -9.68 3.80 39.62
CA GLU A 73 -8.65 3.54 40.64
C GLU A 73 -7.79 2.29 40.35
N ARG A 74 -8.30 1.35 39.53
CA ARG A 74 -7.55 0.15 39.10
C ARG A 74 -6.35 0.47 38.22
N SER A 75 -6.29 1.63 37.59
CA SER A 75 -5.24 2.00 36.63
C SER A 75 -3.91 2.41 37.29
N MET A 76 -3.90 2.59 38.62
CA MET A 76 -2.74 3.14 39.37
C MET A 76 -1.88 2.10 40.08
N ASN A 77 -2.28 0.82 40.08
CA ASN A 77 -1.58 -0.25 40.80
C ASN A 77 -1.01 -1.31 39.84
N LEU A 78 -0.32 -0.89 38.78
CA LEU A 78 0.37 -1.79 37.86
C LEU A 78 1.76 -2.12 38.42
N SER A 79 2.13 -3.40 38.45
CA SER A 79 3.50 -3.82 38.74
C SER A 79 4.45 -3.40 37.62
N GLU A 80 5.74 -3.27 37.92
CA GLU A 80 6.77 -2.93 36.91
C GLU A 80 6.73 -3.86 35.69
N LYS A 81 6.50 -5.15 35.92
CA LYS A 81 6.37 -6.13 34.83
C LYS A 81 5.14 -5.85 33.97
N GLU A 82 3.98 -5.59 34.58
CA GLU A 82 2.75 -5.27 33.84
C GLU A 82 2.88 -3.97 33.05
N ILE A 83 3.60 -2.97 33.57
CA ILE A 83 3.88 -1.73 32.86
C ILE A 83 4.69 -2.00 31.60
N VAL A 84 5.76 -2.80 31.71
CA VAL A 84 6.60 -3.16 30.55
C VAL A 84 5.80 -3.96 29.52
N ASP A 85 5.05 -4.96 29.96
CA ASP A 85 4.24 -5.81 29.07
C ASP A 85 3.15 -4.98 28.35
N LEU A 86 2.45 -4.09 29.06
CA LEU A 86 1.45 -3.20 28.48
C LEU A 86 2.08 -2.12 27.58
N PHE A 87 3.30 -1.68 27.88
CA PHE A 87 4.01 -0.72 27.05
C PHE A 87 4.44 -1.33 25.71
N GLU A 88 4.94 -2.57 25.69
CA GLU A 88 5.21 -3.29 24.44
C GLU A 88 3.91 -3.48 23.64
N LYS A 89 2.82 -3.92 24.30
CA LYS A 89 1.51 -4.04 23.66
C LYS A 89 1.06 -2.70 23.05
N MET A 90 1.19 -1.59 23.77
CA MET A 90 0.82 -0.26 23.27
C MET A 90 1.64 0.11 22.03
N MET A 91 2.94 -0.15 22.00
CA MET A 91 3.78 0.15 20.83
C MET A 91 3.41 -0.68 19.60
N GLU A 92 3.04 -1.96 19.80
CA GLU A 92 2.49 -2.82 18.75
C GLU A 92 1.14 -2.27 18.25
N ASP A 93 0.28 -1.87 19.17
CA ASP A 93 -1.06 -1.35 18.87
C ASP A 93 -1.01 0.03 18.18
N MET A 94 0.06 0.79 18.39
CA MET A 94 0.33 2.05 17.67
C MET A 94 1.02 1.83 16.32
N ASN A 95 1.20 0.58 15.88
CA ASN A 95 1.77 0.21 14.58
C ASN A 95 3.17 0.81 14.32
N LEU A 96 4.01 0.83 15.35
CA LEU A 96 5.37 1.37 15.26
C LEU A 96 6.35 0.32 14.69
N ASN A 97 7.31 0.76 13.87
CA ASN A 97 8.42 -0.07 13.43
C ASN A 97 9.55 -0.11 14.48
N GLU A 98 10.50 -1.04 14.36
CA GLU A 98 11.57 -1.21 15.37
C GLU A 98 12.44 0.05 15.55
N GLU A 99 12.68 0.81 14.48
CA GLU A 99 13.41 2.10 14.56
C GLU A 99 12.72 3.12 15.47
N ARG A 100 11.37 3.11 15.52
CA ARG A 100 10.59 3.98 16.41
C ARG A 100 10.39 3.39 17.80
N LYS A 101 10.36 2.06 17.93
CA LYS A 101 10.23 1.38 19.22
C LYS A 101 11.52 1.46 20.06
N ALA A 102 12.69 1.35 19.43
CA ALA A 102 13.98 1.37 20.12
C ALA A 102 14.15 2.56 21.10
N PRO A 103 14.00 3.83 20.68
CA PRO A 103 14.14 4.97 21.60
C PRO A 103 13.03 5.04 22.66
N LEU A 104 11.87 4.41 22.43
CA LEU A 104 10.79 4.34 23.42
C LEU A 104 11.10 3.33 24.53
N ARG A 105 11.80 2.23 24.20
CA ARG A 105 12.24 1.22 25.18
C ARG A 105 13.32 1.74 26.12
N GLU A 106 14.12 2.70 25.68
CA GLU A 106 15.17 3.34 26.50
C GLU A 106 14.62 4.35 27.53
N LYS A 107 13.34 4.71 27.44
CA LYS A 107 12.72 5.64 28.41
C LYS A 107 12.63 5.05 29.81
N GLU A 108 12.67 5.94 30.80
CA GLU A 108 12.47 5.59 32.21
C GLU A 108 11.08 4.99 32.46
N LEU A 109 10.98 4.14 33.50
CA LEU A 109 9.75 3.43 33.86
C LEU A 109 8.58 4.39 34.17
N SER A 110 8.86 5.56 34.76
CA SER A 110 7.86 6.60 35.05
C SER A 110 7.16 7.09 33.78
N THR A 111 7.94 7.41 32.74
CA THR A 111 7.39 7.84 31.44
C THR A 111 6.61 6.70 30.78
N LYS A 112 7.11 5.46 30.85
CA LYS A 112 6.38 4.29 30.32
C LYS A 112 5.04 4.10 31.01
N HIS A 113 5.01 4.23 32.34
CA HIS A 113 3.79 4.14 33.13
C HIS A 113 2.77 5.22 32.72
N GLU A 114 3.18 6.48 32.61
CA GLU A 114 2.30 7.57 32.16
C GLU A 114 1.70 7.29 30.78
N MET A 115 2.51 6.81 29.83
CA MET A 115 2.03 6.46 28.49
C MET A 115 1.03 5.28 28.52
N VAL A 116 1.30 4.25 29.32
CA VAL A 116 0.39 3.10 29.50
C VAL A 116 -0.95 3.54 30.09
N VAL A 117 -0.94 4.39 31.13
CA VAL A 117 -2.17 4.90 31.75
C VAL A 117 -3.00 5.71 30.75
N GLN A 118 -2.36 6.56 29.94
CA GLN A 118 -3.04 7.30 28.87
C GLN A 118 -3.63 6.37 27.82
N TYR A 119 -2.88 5.34 27.39
CA TYR A 119 -3.33 4.33 26.44
C TYR A 119 -4.55 3.56 26.94
N ILE A 120 -4.54 3.11 28.21
CA ILE A 120 -5.69 2.42 28.82
C ILE A 120 -6.91 3.35 28.83
N SER A 121 -6.74 4.59 29.28
CA SER A 121 -7.83 5.57 29.34
C SER A 121 -8.44 5.86 27.95
N ALA A 122 -7.59 6.05 26.94
CA ALA A 122 -8.02 6.31 25.57
C ALA A 122 -8.75 5.10 24.96
N THR A 123 -8.22 3.90 25.18
CA THR A 123 -8.80 2.65 24.66
C THR A 123 -10.13 2.33 25.33
N ALA A 124 -10.25 2.55 26.65
CA ALA A 124 -11.49 2.35 27.38
C ALA A 124 -12.64 3.23 26.84
N LYS A 125 -12.36 4.52 26.59
CA LYS A 125 -13.33 5.46 25.99
C LYS A 125 -13.81 4.99 24.61
N SER A 126 -12.89 4.44 23.82
CA SER A 126 -13.16 3.97 22.47
C SER A 126 -14.00 2.68 22.45
N ILE A 127 -13.89 1.83 23.47
CA ILE A 127 -14.65 0.58 23.60
C ILE A 127 -16.06 0.83 24.12
N THR A 128 -16.23 1.66 25.16
CA THR A 128 -17.54 1.80 25.82
C THR A 128 -18.53 2.65 25.04
N GLY A 129 -18.06 3.39 24.02
CA GLY A 129 -18.80 4.48 23.40
C GLY A 129 -19.12 5.56 24.44
N SER A 130 -19.42 6.77 23.98
CA SER A 130 -20.08 7.72 24.87
C SER A 130 -21.52 7.25 25.00
N LYS A 131 -21.97 6.79 26.18
CA LYS A 131 -23.37 6.43 26.44
C LYS A 131 -24.27 7.68 26.35
N VAL A 132 -24.48 8.18 25.14
CA VAL A 132 -25.50 9.18 24.83
C VAL A 132 -26.47 8.51 23.88
N THR A 133 -27.49 7.89 24.46
CA THR A 133 -28.66 7.43 23.73
C THR A 133 -29.30 8.61 23.01
N GLY A 134 -29.19 8.63 21.68
CA GLY A 134 -30.02 9.47 20.82
C GLY A 134 -29.25 10.55 20.06
N GLY A 135 -29.16 10.35 18.75
CA GLY A 135 -29.10 11.40 17.72
C GLY A 135 -27.91 12.36 17.78
N LEU A 136 -27.12 12.35 16.71
CA LEU A 136 -26.05 13.31 16.42
C LEU A 136 -26.45 14.74 16.83
N ARG A 137 -25.99 15.21 18.00
CA ARG A 137 -26.12 16.62 18.40
C ARG A 137 -24.90 17.35 17.84
N ASN A 138 -25.20 18.41 17.08
CA ASN A 138 -24.28 19.38 16.47
C ASN A 138 -23.41 20.14 17.50
N THR A 139 -22.56 19.45 18.24
CA THR A 139 -21.55 20.09 19.08
C THR A 139 -20.17 19.69 18.59
N LYS A 140 -19.38 20.71 18.24
CA LYS A 140 -18.00 20.68 17.74
C LYS A 140 -16.98 20.08 18.74
N HIS A 141 -17.43 19.27 19.68
CA HIS A 141 -16.58 18.52 20.61
C HIS A 141 -16.62 17.05 20.22
N GLU A 142 -15.46 16.58 19.78
CA GLU A 142 -15.13 15.21 19.39
C GLU A 142 -15.73 14.19 20.37
N CYS A 143 -16.86 13.61 19.99
CA CYS A 143 -17.32 12.35 20.56
C CYS A 143 -16.86 11.27 19.58
N THR A 144 -15.70 10.67 19.84
CA THR A 144 -15.19 9.55 19.05
C THR A 144 -16.12 8.36 19.24
N LEU A 145 -16.90 8.04 18.20
CA LEU A 145 -17.73 6.85 18.16
C LEU A 145 -16.86 5.60 18.34
N SER A 146 -17.38 4.60 19.03
CA SER A 146 -16.79 3.27 19.08
C SER A 146 -16.81 2.60 17.70
N SER A 147 -15.96 1.61 17.50
CA SER A 147 -15.93 0.80 16.26
C SER A 147 -17.29 0.19 15.93
N GLN A 148 -18.02 -0.27 16.95
CA GLN A 148 -19.34 -0.91 16.79
C GLN A 148 -20.45 0.09 16.46
N GLU A 149 -20.35 1.33 16.93
CA GLU A 149 -21.28 2.40 16.54
C GLU A 149 -21.14 2.74 15.06
N TYR A 150 -19.91 2.79 14.53
CA TYR A 150 -19.71 2.93 13.07
C TYR A 150 -20.29 1.75 12.29
N VAL A 151 -20.08 0.51 12.76
CA VAL A 151 -20.66 -0.68 12.10
C VAL A 151 -22.19 -0.59 12.06
N HIS A 152 -22.82 -0.20 13.18
CA HIS A 152 -24.26 -0.01 13.24
C HIS A 152 -24.74 1.10 12.29
N GLU A 153 -24.05 2.24 12.28
CA GLU A 153 -24.40 3.38 11.41
C GLU A 153 -24.29 3.01 9.92
N LEU A 154 -23.20 2.37 9.49
CA LEU A 154 -23.02 1.89 8.12
C LEU A 154 -24.09 0.86 7.72
N ARG A 155 -24.50 -0.01 8.65
CA ARG A 155 -25.55 -1.01 8.43
C ARG A 155 -26.95 -0.41 8.34
N SER A 156 -27.19 0.72 9.00
CA SER A 156 -28.52 1.32 9.14
C SER A 156 -29.10 1.96 7.86
N GLY A 157 -28.33 2.02 6.77
CA GLY A 157 -28.81 2.56 5.49
C GLY A 157 -29.02 4.07 5.52
N ILE A 158 -28.07 4.81 6.12
CA ILE A 158 -28.09 6.27 6.18
C ILE A 158 -28.08 6.93 4.79
N THR A 159 -28.57 8.17 4.72
CA THR A 159 -28.59 8.97 3.48
C THR A 159 -27.17 9.26 2.98
N ASP A 160 -27.00 9.50 1.68
CA ASP A 160 -25.68 9.69 1.07
C ASP A 160 -24.88 10.88 1.67
N GLU A 161 -25.56 11.93 2.16
CA GLU A 161 -24.91 13.04 2.88
C GLU A 161 -24.42 12.63 4.28
N LYS A 162 -25.23 11.88 5.03
CA LYS A 162 -24.85 11.37 6.35
C LYS A 162 -23.74 10.34 6.21
N LEU A 163 -23.79 9.52 5.17
CA LEU A 163 -22.74 8.57 4.83
C LEU A 163 -21.40 9.27 4.65
N LEU A 164 -21.36 10.38 3.92
CA LEU A 164 -20.12 11.11 3.73
C LEU A 164 -19.52 11.57 5.06
N ASN A 165 -20.33 12.16 5.95
CA ASN A 165 -19.88 12.61 7.26
C ASN A 165 -19.40 11.43 8.14
N CYS A 166 -20.14 10.32 8.12
CA CYS A 166 -19.77 9.08 8.81
C CYS A 166 -18.41 8.57 8.31
N LEU A 167 -18.20 8.49 6.99
CA LEU A 167 -16.96 8.02 6.38
C LEU A 167 -15.78 8.98 6.64
N GLU A 168 -16.03 10.29 6.67
CA GLU A 168 -15.01 11.28 7.04
C GLU A 168 -14.51 11.07 8.47
N SER A 169 -15.42 10.86 9.42
CA SER A 169 -15.08 10.58 10.82
C SER A 169 -14.43 9.19 11.00
N LEU A 170 -14.94 8.18 10.29
CA LEU A 170 -14.40 6.83 10.29
C LEU A 170 -12.97 6.79 9.74
N ARG A 171 -12.68 7.51 8.66
CA ARG A 171 -11.33 7.61 8.09
C ARG A 171 -10.32 8.15 9.10
N VAL A 172 -10.70 9.17 9.87
CA VAL A 172 -9.86 9.71 10.95
C VAL A 172 -9.67 8.64 12.01
N SER A 173 -10.75 8.00 12.46
CA SER A 173 -10.72 6.95 13.49
C SER A 173 -9.84 5.75 13.10
N LEU A 174 -9.89 5.30 11.84
CA LEU A 174 -9.04 4.23 11.28
C LEU A 174 -7.55 4.61 11.26
N THR A 175 -7.22 5.90 11.25
CA THR A 175 -5.85 6.38 11.19
C THR A 175 -5.27 6.70 12.57
N SER A 176 -6.10 7.20 13.49
CA SER A 176 -5.64 7.73 14.77
C SER A 176 -5.83 6.77 15.94
N ASN A 177 -6.75 5.80 15.85
CA ASN A 177 -6.95 4.82 16.92
C ASN A 177 -5.95 3.66 16.81
N PRO A 178 -5.75 2.90 17.91
CA PRO A 178 -4.87 1.74 17.88
C PRO A 178 -5.34 0.64 16.93
N VAL A 179 -4.43 -0.23 16.49
CA VAL A 179 -4.68 -1.34 15.56
C VAL A 179 -5.75 -2.30 16.10
N SER A 180 -5.87 -2.46 17.41
CA SER A 180 -6.90 -3.25 18.08
C SER A 180 -8.30 -2.70 17.83
N TRP A 181 -8.44 -1.38 17.72
CA TRP A 181 -9.69 -0.73 17.29
C TRP A 181 -10.00 -1.05 15.83
N VAL A 182 -8.99 -0.97 14.96
CA VAL A 182 -9.09 -1.33 13.53
C VAL A 182 -9.47 -2.81 13.38
N ASN A 183 -8.92 -3.68 14.24
CA ASN A 183 -9.25 -5.09 14.29
C ASN A 183 -10.72 -5.32 14.67
N ASN A 184 -11.17 -4.66 15.74
CA ASN A 184 -12.55 -4.75 16.19
C ASN A 184 -13.54 -4.28 15.11
N PHE A 185 -13.25 -3.14 14.46
CA PHE A 185 -14.04 -2.65 13.33
C PHE A 185 -14.01 -3.64 12.15
N GLY A 186 -12.83 -4.15 11.80
CA GLY A 186 -12.59 -4.94 10.60
C GLY A 186 -13.36 -6.26 10.53
N HIS A 187 -13.79 -6.84 11.65
CA HIS A 187 -14.57 -8.09 11.65
C HIS A 187 -15.83 -8.00 10.77
N GLU A 188 -16.61 -6.93 10.92
CA GLU A 188 -17.84 -6.70 10.14
C GLU A 188 -17.74 -5.45 9.25
N GLY A 189 -17.07 -4.40 9.73
CA GLY A 189 -17.02 -3.10 9.08
C GLY A 189 -16.39 -3.11 7.69
N LEU A 190 -15.36 -3.95 7.46
CA LEU A 190 -14.77 -4.08 6.13
C LEU A 190 -15.80 -4.55 5.09
N GLY A 191 -16.58 -5.58 5.41
CA GLY A 191 -17.62 -6.09 4.51
C GLY A 191 -18.64 -5.00 4.16
N LEU A 192 -19.09 -4.25 5.16
CA LEU A 192 -20.01 -3.12 4.94
C LEU A 192 -19.41 -2.02 4.05
N LEU A 193 -18.13 -1.67 4.22
CA LEU A 193 -17.47 -0.69 3.35
C LEU A 193 -17.42 -1.18 1.89
N LEU A 194 -17.12 -2.46 1.68
CA LEU A 194 -17.07 -3.07 0.34
C LEU A 194 -18.47 -3.14 -0.28
N ASP A 195 -19.48 -3.55 0.47
CA ASP A 195 -20.88 -3.63 0.01
C ASP A 195 -21.41 -2.24 -0.38
N ILE A 196 -21.08 -1.19 0.39
CA ILE A 196 -21.44 0.19 0.06
C ILE A 196 -20.70 0.65 -1.20
N LEU A 197 -19.39 0.36 -1.33
CA LEU A 197 -18.61 0.72 -2.51
C LEU A 197 -19.17 0.06 -3.76
N GLU A 198 -19.45 -1.24 -3.70
CA GLU A 198 -20.07 -2.00 -4.80
C GLU A 198 -21.39 -1.38 -5.23
N ARG A 199 -22.29 -1.13 -4.27
CA ARG A 199 -23.58 -0.48 -4.53
C ARG A 199 -23.41 0.88 -5.23
N LEU A 200 -22.42 1.68 -4.83
CA LEU A 200 -22.17 3.00 -5.44
C LEU A 200 -21.55 2.91 -6.83
N LEU A 201 -20.72 1.88 -7.09
CA LEU A 201 -20.16 1.63 -8.43
C LEU A 201 -21.23 1.11 -9.40
N ASP A 202 -22.20 0.33 -8.92
CA ASP A 202 -23.30 -0.22 -9.72
C ASP A 202 -24.41 0.80 -10.06
N LYS A 203 -24.40 1.98 -9.42
CA LYS A 203 -25.35 3.05 -9.74
C LYS A 203 -25.17 3.52 -11.19
N LYS A 204 -26.19 3.28 -12.04
CA LYS A 204 -26.21 3.72 -13.45
C LYS A 204 -26.09 5.23 -13.62
N GLN A 205 -26.79 5.99 -12.76
CA GLN A 205 -26.71 7.44 -12.70
C GLN A 205 -26.01 7.81 -11.40
N GLN A 206 -24.79 8.31 -11.51
CA GLN A 206 -23.99 8.73 -10.37
C GLN A 206 -24.11 10.24 -10.16
N GLU A 207 -24.54 10.61 -8.96
CA GLU A 207 -24.60 12.00 -8.52
C GLU A 207 -23.22 12.43 -7.96
N PRO A 208 -22.93 13.75 -7.87
CA PRO A 208 -21.67 14.22 -7.32
C PRO A 208 -21.37 13.71 -5.90
N ILE A 209 -22.40 13.49 -5.10
CA ILE A 209 -22.27 12.92 -3.75
C ILE A 209 -21.81 11.46 -3.77
N ASP A 210 -22.19 10.68 -4.78
CA ASP A 210 -21.77 9.28 -4.93
C ASP A 210 -20.27 9.20 -5.14
N LYS A 211 -19.73 10.05 -6.02
CA LYS A 211 -18.28 10.14 -6.29
C LYS A 211 -17.50 10.55 -5.04
N ARG A 212 -18.04 11.49 -4.25
CA ARG A 212 -17.43 11.89 -2.97
C ARG A 212 -17.43 10.73 -1.97
N ASN A 213 -18.52 9.98 -1.89
CA ASN A 213 -18.61 8.79 -1.04
C ASN A 213 -17.66 7.68 -1.49
N GLN A 214 -17.60 7.36 -2.79
CA GLN A 214 -16.64 6.41 -3.36
C GLN A 214 -15.21 6.79 -2.98
N HIS A 215 -14.81 8.04 -3.22
CA HIS A 215 -13.46 8.50 -2.87
C HIS A 215 -13.20 8.39 -1.35
N LYS A 216 -14.18 8.73 -0.51
CA LYS A 216 -14.01 8.61 0.94
C LYS A 216 -13.91 7.15 1.39
N LEU A 217 -14.64 6.23 0.76
CA LEU A 217 -14.51 4.79 0.99
C LEU A 217 -13.09 4.31 0.66
N ILE A 218 -12.54 4.70 -0.50
CA ILE A 218 -11.14 4.39 -0.85
C ILE A 218 -10.16 4.93 0.21
N GLN A 219 -10.38 6.14 0.72
CA GLN A 219 -9.57 6.69 1.80
C GLN A 219 -9.71 5.91 3.13
N CYS A 220 -10.90 5.37 3.43
CA CYS A 220 -11.10 4.48 4.57
C CYS A 220 -10.36 3.16 4.38
N LEU A 221 -10.46 2.53 3.20
CA LEU A 221 -9.73 1.30 2.88
C LEU A 221 -8.22 1.52 2.98
N LYS A 222 -7.70 2.64 2.46
CA LYS A 222 -6.29 3.03 2.60
C LYS A 222 -5.85 3.10 4.06
N ALA A 223 -6.63 3.77 4.91
CA ALA A 223 -6.33 3.87 6.34
C ALA A 223 -6.39 2.49 7.02
N PHE A 224 -7.39 1.69 6.69
CA PHE A 224 -7.56 0.33 7.20
C PHE A 224 -6.36 -0.58 6.87
N MET A 225 -5.84 -0.51 5.63
CA MET A 225 -4.69 -1.29 5.16
C MET A 225 -3.33 -0.85 5.71
N ASN A 226 -3.26 0.28 6.43
CA ASN A 226 -2.00 0.84 6.91
C ASN A 226 -1.38 0.05 8.08
N ASN A 227 -1.81 -1.18 8.33
CA ASN A 227 -1.29 -2.10 9.33
C ASN A 227 -1.41 -3.54 8.80
N LYS A 228 -0.64 -4.47 9.38
CA LYS A 228 -0.59 -5.87 8.91
C LYS A 228 -1.97 -6.53 8.89
N TYR A 229 -2.77 -6.33 9.93
CA TYR A 229 -4.10 -6.93 10.02
C TYR A 229 -5.00 -6.47 8.87
N GLY A 230 -5.12 -5.17 8.64
CA GLY A 230 -6.01 -4.64 7.63
C GLY A 230 -5.59 -5.00 6.21
N LEU A 231 -4.27 -5.02 5.94
CA LEU A 231 -3.74 -5.52 4.68
C LEU A 231 -4.12 -7.00 4.49
N GLN A 232 -3.87 -7.87 5.47
CA GLN A 232 -4.22 -9.29 5.39
C GLN A 232 -5.72 -9.52 5.16
N ARG A 233 -6.58 -8.71 5.80
CA ARG A 233 -8.04 -8.79 5.59
C ARG A 233 -8.47 -8.41 4.18
N ILE A 234 -7.84 -7.39 3.58
CA ILE A 234 -8.10 -7.01 2.17
C ILE A 234 -7.61 -8.09 1.22
N LEU A 235 -6.43 -8.67 1.46
CA LEU A 235 -5.87 -9.73 0.62
C LEU A 235 -6.63 -11.06 0.74
N GLY A 236 -7.33 -11.26 1.86
CA GLY A 236 -8.16 -12.44 2.13
C GLY A 236 -9.57 -12.37 1.57
N ASP A 237 -10.05 -11.22 1.08
CA ASP A 237 -11.37 -11.06 0.45
C ASP A 237 -11.20 -10.72 -1.04
N GLU A 238 -11.54 -11.68 -1.91
CA GLU A 238 -11.39 -11.57 -3.37
C GLU A 238 -12.14 -10.36 -3.96
N ARG A 239 -13.26 -9.95 -3.36
CA ARG A 239 -14.03 -8.79 -3.81
C ARG A 239 -13.24 -7.49 -3.65
N SER A 240 -12.33 -7.41 -2.69
CA SER A 240 -11.59 -6.19 -2.39
C SER A 240 -10.78 -5.71 -3.60
N LEU A 241 -10.00 -6.61 -4.21
CA LEU A 241 -9.17 -6.27 -5.37
C LEU A 241 -10.04 -5.99 -6.61
N GLN A 242 -11.13 -6.74 -6.79
CA GLN A 242 -12.08 -6.51 -7.88
C GLN A 242 -12.73 -5.14 -7.78
N LEU A 243 -13.18 -4.72 -6.59
CA LEU A 243 -13.79 -3.41 -6.38
C LEU A 243 -12.77 -2.27 -6.52
N LEU A 244 -11.54 -2.44 -6.05
CA LEU A 244 -10.46 -1.49 -6.29
C LEU A 244 -10.20 -1.33 -7.80
N ALA A 245 -10.08 -2.43 -8.54
CA ALA A 245 -9.88 -2.39 -9.99
C ALA A 245 -11.06 -1.75 -10.74
N ARG A 246 -12.30 -2.07 -10.35
CA ARG A 246 -13.52 -1.46 -10.91
C ARG A 246 -13.63 0.04 -10.63
N ALA A 247 -13.06 0.52 -9.53
CA ALA A 247 -13.08 1.93 -9.15
C ALA A 247 -12.01 2.79 -9.86
N ILE A 248 -11.15 2.19 -10.70
CA ILE A 248 -10.17 2.92 -11.51
C ILE A 248 -10.90 3.70 -12.61
N ASP A 249 -11.01 5.02 -12.42
CA ASP A 249 -11.65 5.94 -13.37
C ASP A 249 -10.77 7.18 -13.60
N PRO A 250 -10.21 7.37 -14.81
CA PRO A 250 -9.40 8.54 -15.16
C PRO A 250 -10.11 9.88 -14.98
N LYS A 251 -11.45 9.89 -14.99
CA LYS A 251 -12.26 11.09 -14.75
C LYS A 251 -12.30 11.48 -13.26
N GLN A 252 -11.91 10.58 -12.36
CA GLN A 252 -11.83 10.81 -10.91
C GLN A 252 -10.37 10.79 -10.44
N THR A 253 -9.56 11.70 -10.96
CA THR A 253 -8.09 11.74 -10.82
C THR A 253 -7.57 11.49 -9.40
N ASN A 254 -8.13 12.18 -8.39
CA ASN A 254 -7.71 12.04 -6.99
C ASN A 254 -7.99 10.63 -6.44
N MET A 255 -9.18 10.10 -6.72
CA MET A 255 -9.56 8.76 -6.26
C MET A 255 -8.73 7.69 -6.98
N MET A 256 -8.58 7.82 -8.30
CA MET A 256 -7.74 6.92 -9.10
C MET A 256 -6.29 6.93 -8.61
N THR A 257 -5.72 8.10 -8.31
CA THR A 257 -4.36 8.24 -7.77
C THR A 257 -4.19 7.40 -6.50
N GLU A 258 -5.17 7.42 -5.60
CA GLU A 258 -5.14 6.63 -4.37
C GLU A 258 -5.24 5.12 -4.67
N ILE A 259 -6.15 4.72 -5.57
CA ILE A 259 -6.34 3.31 -5.95
C ILE A 259 -5.07 2.73 -6.58
N VAL A 260 -4.47 3.42 -7.57
CA VAL A 260 -3.28 2.89 -8.24
C VAL A 260 -2.08 2.85 -7.31
N LYS A 261 -1.95 3.78 -6.35
CA LYS A 261 -0.93 3.70 -5.28
C LYS A 261 -1.16 2.51 -4.34
N ILE A 262 -2.42 2.25 -3.97
CA ILE A 262 -2.79 1.07 -3.19
C ILE A 262 -2.39 -0.21 -3.93
N LEU A 263 -2.82 -0.36 -5.20
CA LEU A 263 -2.52 -1.54 -6.01
C LEU A 263 -1.02 -1.71 -6.25
N SER A 264 -0.27 -0.61 -6.44
CA SER A 264 1.20 -0.64 -6.55
C SER A 264 1.83 -1.19 -5.27
N ALA A 265 1.41 -0.69 -4.11
CA ALA A 265 1.93 -1.14 -2.82
C ALA A 265 1.58 -2.62 -2.56
N ILE A 266 0.35 -3.04 -2.88
CA ILE A 266 -0.07 -4.43 -2.75
C ILE A 266 0.72 -5.34 -3.71
N CYS A 267 0.97 -4.91 -4.94
CA CYS A 267 1.77 -5.66 -5.90
C CYS A 267 3.21 -5.89 -5.41
N ILE A 268 3.80 -4.89 -4.75
CA ILE A 268 5.19 -4.94 -4.26
C ILE A 268 5.31 -5.72 -2.94
N VAL A 269 4.36 -5.53 -2.03
CA VAL A 269 4.43 -6.09 -0.66
C VAL A 269 3.73 -7.44 -0.56
N GLY A 270 2.76 -7.71 -1.44
CA GLY A 270 1.98 -8.93 -1.39
C GLY A 270 2.85 -10.16 -1.64
N GLU A 271 2.44 -11.24 -0.99
CA GLU A 271 3.08 -12.55 -1.12
C GLU A 271 2.45 -13.31 -2.30
N GLU A 272 2.88 -14.56 -2.51
CA GLU A 272 2.52 -15.48 -3.60
C GLU A 272 1.18 -15.21 -4.32
N ASN A 273 1.23 -15.17 -5.66
CA ASN A 273 0.10 -15.01 -6.57
C ASN A 273 -0.68 -13.68 -6.45
N ILE A 274 -0.19 -12.70 -5.68
CA ILE A 274 -0.89 -11.40 -5.55
C ILE A 274 -1.00 -10.67 -6.90
N LEU A 275 0.06 -10.72 -7.71
CA LEU A 275 0.10 -10.09 -9.02
C LEU A 275 -0.97 -10.68 -9.94
N GLU A 276 -1.09 -12.01 -9.96
CA GLU A 276 -2.11 -12.72 -10.74
C GLU A 276 -3.53 -12.30 -10.31
N LYS A 277 -3.77 -12.18 -9.01
CA LYS A 277 -5.06 -11.70 -8.47
C LYS A 277 -5.37 -10.27 -8.89
N ILE A 278 -4.38 -9.37 -8.86
CA ILE A 278 -4.55 -7.98 -9.33
C ILE A 278 -4.88 -7.99 -10.83
N LEU A 279 -4.11 -8.72 -11.64
CA LEU A 279 -4.32 -8.79 -13.09
C LEU A 279 -5.67 -9.41 -13.45
N ALA A 280 -6.11 -10.44 -12.72
CA ALA A 280 -7.45 -11.02 -12.89
C ALA A 280 -8.55 -10.01 -12.55
N ALA A 281 -8.42 -9.29 -11.43
CA ALA A 281 -9.36 -8.24 -11.05
C ALA A 281 -9.44 -7.10 -12.08
N MET A 282 -8.29 -6.67 -12.62
CA MET A 282 -8.24 -5.68 -13.70
C MET A 282 -8.88 -6.19 -14.99
N THR A 283 -8.67 -7.47 -15.33
CA THR A 283 -9.27 -8.09 -16.52
C THR A 283 -10.80 -8.13 -16.40
N ILE A 284 -11.33 -8.60 -15.27
CA ILE A 284 -12.78 -8.63 -15.00
C ILE A 284 -13.38 -7.21 -15.07
N ALA A 285 -12.71 -6.21 -14.47
CA ALA A 285 -13.16 -4.82 -14.53
C ALA A 285 -13.16 -4.26 -15.96
N ALA A 286 -12.20 -4.69 -16.80
CA ALA A 286 -12.08 -4.27 -18.19
C ALA A 286 -13.17 -4.87 -19.07
N GLU A 287 -13.44 -6.16 -18.90
CA GLU A 287 -14.50 -6.90 -19.59
C GLU A 287 -15.87 -6.27 -19.30
N HIS A 288 -16.14 -5.93 -18.03
CA HIS A 288 -17.37 -5.23 -17.65
C HIS A 288 -17.56 -3.90 -18.39
N ASN A 289 -16.46 -3.21 -18.72
CA ASN A 289 -16.48 -1.91 -19.39
C ASN A 289 -16.22 -1.99 -20.90
N ASN A 290 -16.07 -3.19 -21.47
CA ASN A 290 -15.71 -3.45 -22.87
C ASN A 290 -14.49 -2.62 -23.34
N LYS A 291 -13.43 -2.64 -22.52
CA LYS A 291 -12.16 -1.94 -22.78
C LYS A 291 -10.98 -2.88 -22.54
N GLU A 292 -9.80 -2.50 -23.04
CA GLU A 292 -8.53 -3.11 -22.65
C GLU A 292 -8.21 -2.85 -21.17
N ARG A 293 -7.70 -3.84 -20.45
CA ARG A 293 -7.51 -3.76 -18.97
C ARG A 293 -6.55 -2.70 -18.50
N PHE A 294 -5.61 -2.30 -19.36
CA PHE A 294 -4.64 -1.25 -19.06
C PHE A 294 -5.00 0.12 -19.64
N SER A 295 -6.06 0.23 -20.45
CA SER A 295 -6.50 1.51 -21.03
C SER A 295 -6.70 2.60 -19.97
N PRO A 296 -7.40 2.36 -18.84
CA PRO A 296 -7.59 3.40 -17.84
C PRO A 296 -6.29 3.93 -17.23
N ILE A 297 -5.29 3.06 -17.05
CA ILE A 297 -3.99 3.47 -16.48
C ILE A 297 -3.23 4.36 -17.46
N VAL A 298 -3.25 4.00 -18.75
CA VAL A 298 -2.61 4.77 -19.82
C VAL A 298 -3.34 6.11 -20.03
N GLU A 299 -4.68 6.12 -20.01
CA GLU A 299 -5.51 7.35 -20.03
C GLU A 299 -5.16 8.28 -18.84
N GLY A 300 -4.94 7.73 -17.64
CA GLY A 300 -4.53 8.51 -16.47
C GLY A 300 -3.12 9.09 -16.59
N LEU A 301 -2.21 8.39 -17.28
CA LEU A 301 -0.84 8.84 -17.52
C LEU A 301 -0.77 9.98 -18.56
N GLU A 302 -1.69 10.00 -19.53
CA GLU A 302 -1.82 11.06 -20.54
C GLU A 302 -2.34 12.39 -19.96
N ASN A 303 -2.92 12.37 -18.75
CA ASN A 303 -3.50 13.57 -18.14
C ASN A 303 -2.43 14.55 -17.60
N HIS A 304 -2.00 15.48 -18.46
CA HIS A 304 -1.01 16.53 -18.14
C HIS A 304 -1.46 17.51 -17.04
N GLU A 305 -2.76 17.60 -16.73
CA GLU A 305 -3.27 18.45 -15.65
C GLU A 305 -3.13 17.80 -14.27
N ALA A 306 -2.79 16.51 -14.22
CA ALA A 306 -2.74 15.70 -13.00
C ALA A 306 -1.38 15.00 -12.81
N PRO A 307 -0.28 15.74 -12.57
CA PRO A 307 1.07 15.15 -12.45
C PRO A 307 1.19 14.08 -11.35
N GLN A 308 0.43 14.21 -10.27
CA GLN A 308 0.39 13.19 -9.21
C GLN A 308 -0.23 11.88 -9.69
N LEU A 309 -1.23 11.95 -10.58
CA LEU A 309 -1.82 10.76 -11.20
C LEU A 309 -0.82 10.14 -12.18
N GLN A 310 -0.10 10.95 -12.96
CA GLN A 310 0.92 10.46 -13.89
C GLN A 310 1.99 9.63 -13.17
N GLY A 311 2.58 10.19 -12.10
CA GLY A 311 3.55 9.48 -11.27
C GLY A 311 2.99 8.18 -10.68
N ALA A 312 1.74 8.22 -10.20
CA ALA A 312 1.06 7.05 -9.62
C ALA A 312 0.73 5.96 -10.65
N CYS A 313 0.30 6.33 -11.85
CA CYS A 313 0.06 5.40 -12.95
C CYS A 313 1.37 4.75 -13.40
N MET A 314 2.44 5.53 -13.55
CA MET A 314 3.75 4.99 -13.92
C MET A 314 4.31 4.06 -12.83
N GLN A 315 4.09 4.39 -11.56
CA GLN A 315 4.41 3.52 -10.43
C GLN A 315 3.68 2.17 -10.51
N LEU A 316 2.38 2.16 -10.86
CA LEU A 316 1.62 0.92 -11.02
C LEU A 316 2.12 0.11 -12.23
N ILE A 317 2.40 0.78 -13.35
CA ILE A 317 2.99 0.12 -14.53
C ILE A 317 4.29 -0.57 -14.13
N ASN A 318 5.20 0.14 -13.46
CA ASN A 318 6.45 -0.42 -12.97
C ASN A 318 6.20 -1.60 -12.04
N ALA A 319 5.34 -1.46 -11.04
CA ALA A 319 5.01 -2.54 -10.12
C ALA A 319 4.53 -3.80 -10.87
N LEU A 320 3.65 -3.66 -11.87
CA LEU A 320 3.13 -4.82 -12.61
C LEU A 320 4.15 -5.46 -13.54
N VAL A 321 5.01 -4.68 -14.21
CA VAL A 321 5.96 -5.22 -15.21
C VAL A 321 7.28 -5.68 -14.62
N THR A 322 7.66 -5.22 -13.42
CA THR A 322 8.91 -5.63 -12.76
C THR A 322 8.72 -6.67 -11.66
N SER A 323 7.49 -6.89 -11.20
CA SER A 323 7.21 -7.91 -10.17
C SER A 323 7.39 -9.37 -10.64
N PRO A 324 7.06 -9.75 -11.90
CA PRO A 324 7.29 -11.14 -12.33
C PRO A 324 8.76 -11.54 -12.42
N ASP A 325 9.08 -12.72 -11.91
CA ASP A 325 10.38 -13.34 -12.12
C ASP A 325 10.55 -13.88 -13.56
N ASP A 326 9.45 -14.29 -14.20
CA ASP A 326 9.45 -14.83 -15.56
C ASP A 326 9.60 -13.73 -16.63
N LEU A 327 10.66 -13.82 -17.44
CA LEU A 327 10.97 -12.85 -18.49
C LEU A 327 9.86 -12.75 -19.54
N ASP A 328 9.29 -13.90 -19.95
CA ASP A 328 8.27 -13.93 -21.01
C ASP A 328 7.01 -13.19 -20.54
N PHE A 329 6.64 -13.34 -19.27
CA PHE A 329 5.53 -12.62 -18.66
C PHE A 329 5.81 -11.13 -18.48
N ARG A 330 7.03 -10.72 -18.07
CA ARG A 330 7.42 -9.30 -18.04
C ARG A 330 7.29 -8.64 -19.42
N ILE A 331 7.83 -9.30 -20.46
CA ILE A 331 7.75 -8.84 -21.85
C ILE A 331 6.29 -8.79 -22.32
N HIS A 332 5.48 -9.80 -21.99
CA HIS A 332 4.07 -9.85 -22.33
C HIS A 332 3.30 -8.64 -21.78
N LEU A 333 3.41 -8.38 -20.47
CA LEU A 333 2.73 -7.26 -19.80
C LEU A 333 3.20 -5.92 -20.36
N ARG A 334 4.51 -5.74 -20.55
CA ARG A 334 5.06 -4.51 -21.12
C ARG A 334 4.52 -4.26 -22.54
N ASN A 335 4.51 -5.29 -23.38
CA ASN A 335 3.97 -5.18 -24.73
C ASN A 335 2.48 -4.86 -24.75
N GLU A 336 1.71 -5.34 -23.77
CA GLU A 336 0.31 -5.01 -23.62
C GLU A 336 0.09 -3.53 -23.28
N PHE A 337 0.84 -2.97 -22.34
CA PHE A 337 0.81 -1.52 -22.08
C PHE A 337 1.19 -0.70 -23.32
N LEU A 338 2.21 -1.13 -24.07
CA LEU A 338 2.61 -0.46 -25.31
C LEU A 338 1.48 -0.49 -26.36
N ARG A 339 0.75 -1.60 -26.49
CA ARG A 339 -0.43 -1.71 -27.36
C ARG A 339 -1.59 -0.82 -26.91
N CYS A 340 -1.74 -0.62 -25.61
CA CYS A 340 -2.72 0.31 -25.04
C CYS A 340 -2.39 1.80 -25.27
N GLY A 341 -1.27 2.12 -25.94
CA GLY A 341 -0.91 3.49 -26.32
C GLY A 341 0.27 4.08 -25.55
N LEU A 342 0.82 3.37 -24.56
CA LEU A 342 1.92 3.86 -23.73
C LEU A 342 3.12 4.36 -24.56
N LYS A 343 3.44 3.67 -25.67
CA LYS A 343 4.55 4.04 -26.55
C LYS A 343 4.46 5.48 -27.09
N LYS A 344 3.24 5.95 -27.37
CA LYS A 344 2.99 7.28 -27.92
C LYS A 344 3.08 8.37 -26.85
N ILE A 345 2.67 8.03 -25.62
CA ILE A 345 2.60 8.97 -24.51
C ILE A 345 3.98 9.20 -23.88
N LEU A 346 4.83 8.17 -23.79
CA LEU A 346 6.14 8.27 -23.11
C LEU A 346 6.99 9.51 -23.53
N PRO A 347 7.12 9.87 -24.82
CA PRO A 347 7.87 11.05 -25.24
C PRO A 347 7.23 12.40 -24.89
N GLU A 348 5.92 12.42 -24.59
CA GLU A 348 5.13 13.64 -24.35
C GLU A 348 4.99 13.97 -22.85
N LEU A 349 5.43 13.06 -21.97
CA LEU A 349 5.33 13.23 -20.53
C LEU A 349 6.25 14.35 -20.04
N GLN A 350 5.68 15.28 -19.28
CA GLN A 350 6.45 16.32 -18.60
C GLN A 350 7.07 15.77 -17.33
N GLU A 351 8.39 15.76 -17.27
CA GLU A 351 9.16 15.19 -16.16
C GLU A 351 8.98 16.02 -14.89
N THR A 352 8.18 15.50 -13.95
CA THR A 352 8.32 15.84 -12.53
C THR A 352 9.41 14.96 -11.92
N GLU A 353 10.02 15.35 -10.81
CA GLU A 353 11.06 14.55 -10.13
C GLU A 353 10.58 13.12 -9.82
N GLU A 354 9.33 12.96 -9.35
CA GLU A 354 8.75 11.64 -9.07
C GLU A 354 8.55 10.82 -10.35
N LEU A 355 8.06 11.44 -11.43
CA LEU A 355 7.82 10.75 -12.70
C LEU A 355 9.14 10.38 -13.40
N ASP A 356 10.14 11.25 -13.38
CA ASP A 356 11.48 10.99 -13.93
C ASP A 356 12.12 9.75 -13.30
N ILE A 357 12.01 9.61 -11.97
CA ILE A 357 12.46 8.40 -11.27
C ILE A 357 11.72 7.17 -11.80
N GLN A 358 10.40 7.23 -11.96
CA GLN A 358 9.62 6.09 -12.47
C GLN A 358 9.96 5.75 -13.93
N LEU A 359 10.20 6.75 -14.79
CA LEU A 359 10.59 6.54 -16.18
C LEU A 359 11.98 5.91 -16.29
N LYS A 360 12.93 6.34 -15.44
CA LYS A 360 14.26 5.71 -15.34
C LYS A 360 14.13 4.24 -14.95
N VAL A 361 13.38 3.93 -13.90
CA VAL A 361 13.13 2.55 -13.47
C VAL A 361 12.54 1.71 -14.61
N PHE A 362 11.55 2.24 -15.34
CA PHE A 362 10.95 1.53 -16.47
C PHE A 362 11.94 1.23 -17.59
N ASN A 363 12.76 2.22 -17.97
CA ASN A 363 13.73 2.09 -19.05
C ASN A 363 14.87 1.15 -18.67
N GLU A 364 15.40 1.24 -17.45
CA GLU A 364 16.44 0.33 -16.95
C GLU A 364 15.96 -1.12 -16.99
N HIS A 365 14.76 -1.42 -16.48
CA HIS A 365 14.22 -2.78 -16.53
C HIS A 365 13.90 -3.25 -17.95
N LYS A 366 13.48 -2.34 -18.84
CA LYS A 366 13.28 -2.67 -20.25
C LYS A 366 14.59 -3.07 -20.92
N ASP A 367 15.68 -2.37 -20.62
CA ASP A 367 17.00 -2.65 -21.20
C ASP A 367 17.59 -3.94 -20.62
N ASP A 368 17.42 -4.18 -19.32
CA ASP A 368 17.78 -5.46 -18.69
C ASP A 368 17.04 -6.64 -19.33
N ASP A 369 15.72 -6.52 -19.55
CA ASP A 369 14.91 -7.57 -20.21
C ASP A 369 15.36 -7.80 -21.66
N LEU A 370 15.79 -6.75 -22.38
CA LEU A 370 16.32 -6.88 -23.75
C LEU A 370 17.66 -7.61 -23.78
N ILE A 371 18.53 -7.36 -22.80
CA ILE A 371 19.81 -8.05 -22.66
C ILE A 371 19.57 -9.54 -22.35
N GLU A 372 18.68 -9.83 -21.40
CA GLU A 372 18.30 -11.22 -21.06
C GLU A 372 17.71 -11.96 -22.26
N LEU A 373 16.80 -11.32 -23.00
CA LEU A 373 16.23 -11.87 -24.22
C LEU A 373 17.28 -12.11 -25.31
N SER A 374 18.24 -11.19 -25.48
CA SER A 374 19.33 -11.36 -26.44
C SER A 374 20.18 -12.58 -26.11
N HIS A 375 20.51 -12.79 -24.83
CA HIS A 375 21.24 -13.99 -24.40
C HIS A 375 20.46 -15.27 -24.70
N ARG A 376 19.15 -15.32 -24.38
CA ARG A 376 18.29 -16.46 -24.73
C ARG A 376 18.25 -16.72 -26.25
N LEU A 377 18.23 -15.67 -27.07
CA LEU A 377 18.24 -15.79 -28.53
C LEU A 377 19.58 -16.32 -29.06
N ASP A 378 20.70 -15.90 -28.48
CA ASP A 378 22.02 -16.40 -28.86
C ASP A 378 22.20 -17.87 -28.48
N ASP A 379 21.69 -18.28 -27.31
CA ASP A 379 21.67 -19.68 -26.88
C ASP A 379 20.85 -20.53 -27.86
N ILE A 380 19.61 -20.11 -28.17
CA ILE A 380 18.75 -20.77 -29.16
C ILE A 380 19.43 -20.84 -30.52
N ARG A 381 20.04 -19.74 -30.97
CA ARG A 381 20.75 -19.71 -32.26
C ARG A 381 21.89 -20.73 -32.31
N THR A 382 22.64 -20.88 -31.22
CA THR A 382 23.72 -21.85 -31.10
C THR A 382 23.19 -23.28 -31.16
N GLU A 383 22.07 -23.57 -30.50
CA GLU A 383 21.40 -24.87 -30.57
C GLU A 383 20.86 -25.17 -31.98
N MET A 384 20.29 -24.16 -32.63
CA MET A 384 19.73 -24.21 -33.99
C MET A 384 20.79 -24.34 -35.09
N GLU A 385 22.08 -24.14 -34.79
CA GLU A 385 23.20 -24.35 -35.72
C GLU A 385 23.39 -25.85 -36.08
N TYR A 386 22.76 -26.76 -35.32
CA TYR A 386 22.68 -28.21 -35.61
C TYR A 386 21.22 -28.68 -35.87
N PRO A 387 20.64 -28.37 -37.05
CA PRO A 387 19.20 -28.55 -37.33
C PRO A 387 18.70 -30.01 -37.32
N PHE A 388 19.59 -31.00 -37.34
CA PHE A 388 19.20 -32.43 -37.32
C PHE A 388 18.68 -32.92 -35.95
N LEU A 389 18.81 -32.12 -34.88
CA LEU A 389 18.33 -32.48 -33.54
C LEU A 389 16.94 -31.90 -33.19
N ILE A 390 16.39 -31.00 -34.00
CA ILE A 390 15.24 -30.13 -33.62
C ILE A 390 13.95 -30.42 -34.43
N ILE A 391 14.05 -31.21 -35.49
CA ILE A 391 12.86 -31.71 -36.21
C ILE A 391 11.83 -32.38 -35.27
N PRO A 392 12.22 -33.09 -34.18
CA PRO A 392 11.25 -33.62 -33.21
C PRO A 392 10.47 -32.55 -32.44
N ASP A 393 11.08 -31.43 -32.04
CA ASP A 393 10.46 -30.43 -31.16
C ASP A 393 9.41 -29.57 -31.88
N ILE A 394 9.56 -29.35 -33.19
CA ILE A 394 8.56 -28.63 -34.01
C ILE A 394 7.41 -29.58 -34.41
N PHE A 395 7.68 -30.86 -34.64
CA PHE A 395 6.66 -31.83 -35.06
C PHE A 395 5.80 -32.37 -33.89
N PHE A 396 6.33 -32.47 -32.67
CA PHE A 396 5.55 -32.96 -31.52
C PHE A 396 4.49 -31.98 -31.00
N VAL A 397 4.53 -30.70 -31.39
CA VAL A 397 3.50 -29.71 -31.03
C VAL A 397 2.29 -29.77 -31.97
N TYR A 398 2.39 -30.45 -33.11
CA TYR A 398 1.36 -30.49 -34.16
C TYR A 398 0.73 -31.88 -34.39
N TRP A 399 0.89 -32.85 -33.48
CA TRP A 399 0.19 -34.14 -33.51
C TRP A 399 -0.40 -34.57 -32.17
#